data_AF-A0A536BZ74-F1
#
_entry.id   AF-A0A536BZ74-F1
#
_cell.length_a   1.000
_cell.length_b   1.000
_cell.length_c   1.000
_cell.angle_alpha   90.00
_cell.angle_beta   90.00
_cell.angle_gamma   90.00
#
_symmetry.space_group_name_H-M   'P 1'
#
loop_
_entity.id
_entity.type
_entity.pdbx_description
1 polymer ?
#
loop_
_entity_poly.entity_id
_entity_poly.type
_entity_poly.pdbx_seq_one_letter_code
_entity_poly.pdbx_strand_id
1 'polypeptide(L)'
;IAGATTATLRNGLEHGSLVRVMPNTPAQIGEGVNIWYATPEATEAHREQARALLGALGHELQVADERFVAMATAVSGTGPTYVFLVMEALIDSAVHLGFPRHLAHDLVLETLKGSVAFAERTQKHPAQLRDMVTSPGGT
;
A
#
# COMPACT_ATOMS: atom_id res chain seq x y z
N ILE A 1 -15.78 1.64 -7.87
CA ILE A 1 -16.80 1.28 -6.85
C ILE A 1 -16.21 0.20 -5.97
N ALA A 2 -16.07 0.45 -4.66
CA ALA A 2 -15.57 -0.58 -3.74
C ALA A 2 -16.58 -1.74 -3.67
N GLY A 3 -16.08 -2.98 -3.68
CA GLY A 3 -16.91 -4.19 -3.56
C GLY A 3 -17.68 -4.64 -4.81
N ALA A 4 -17.78 -3.83 -5.87
CA ALA A 4 -18.40 -4.26 -7.13
C ALA A 4 -17.44 -5.13 -7.95
N THR A 5 -17.93 -6.28 -8.43
CA THR A 5 -17.17 -7.19 -9.30
C THR A 5 -17.26 -6.76 -10.76
N THR A 6 -16.34 -7.23 -11.60
CA THR A 6 -16.41 -7.03 -13.06
C THR A 6 -17.68 -7.63 -13.65
N ALA A 7 -18.20 -8.74 -13.09
CA ALA A 7 -19.48 -9.31 -13.51
C ALA A 7 -20.65 -8.34 -13.24
N THR A 8 -20.70 -7.73 -12.04
CA THR A 8 -21.73 -6.74 -11.70
C THR A 8 -21.62 -5.50 -12.60
N LEU A 9 -20.40 -4.99 -12.80
CA LEU A 9 -20.15 -3.83 -13.65
C LEU A 9 -20.49 -4.11 -15.12
N ARG A 10 -20.12 -5.28 -15.65
CA ARG A 10 -20.42 -5.69 -17.02
C ARG A 10 -21.92 -5.74 -17.28
N ASN A 11 -22.68 -6.30 -16.35
CA ASN A 11 -24.13 -6.39 -16.47
C ASN A 11 -24.80 -5.01 -16.38
N GLY A 12 -24.33 -4.13 -15.48
CA GLY A 12 -24.91 -2.80 -15.30
C GLY A 12 -24.53 -1.79 -16.39
N LEU A 13 -23.35 -1.95 -17.00
CA LEU A 13 -22.84 -1.08 -18.07
C LEU A 13 -23.09 -1.63 -19.48
N GLU A 14 -23.56 -2.88 -19.60
CA GLU A 14 -23.67 -3.62 -20.86
C GLU A 14 -22.35 -3.60 -21.68
N HIS A 15 -21.21 -3.62 -20.98
CA HIS A 15 -19.88 -3.47 -21.57
C HIS A 15 -18.84 -4.44 -20.97
N GLY A 16 -18.12 -5.15 -21.83
CA GLY A 16 -17.19 -6.21 -21.43
C GLY A 16 -15.75 -5.77 -21.16
N SER A 17 -15.27 -4.68 -21.77
CA SER A 17 -13.89 -4.22 -21.59
C SER A 17 -13.78 -3.35 -20.33
N LEU A 18 -13.37 -3.96 -19.22
CA LEU A 18 -13.35 -3.33 -17.91
C LEU A 18 -11.97 -3.48 -17.26
N VAL A 19 -11.56 -2.42 -16.58
CA VAL A 19 -10.44 -2.42 -15.64
C VAL A 19 -10.99 -2.14 -14.26
N ARG A 20 -10.75 -3.06 -13.32
CA ARG A 20 -11.08 -2.89 -11.91
C ARG A 20 -9.79 -2.69 -11.12
N VAL A 21 -9.76 -1.66 -10.29
CA VAL A 21 -8.64 -1.32 -9.43
C VAL A 21 -9.09 -1.12 -7.99
N MET A 22 -8.22 -1.45 -7.05
CA MET A 22 -8.34 -1.08 -5.64
C MET A 22 -7.13 -0.21 -5.24
N PRO A 23 -7.27 1.12 -5.22
CA PRO A 23 -6.23 2.02 -4.70
C PRO A 23 -6.27 2.07 -3.16
N ASN A 24 -5.28 2.74 -2.57
CA ASN A 24 -5.26 3.09 -1.15
C ASN A 24 -4.98 4.59 -0.95
N THR A 25 -5.16 5.09 0.27
CA THR A 25 -5.08 6.54 0.58
C THR A 25 -3.75 7.22 0.17
N PRO A 26 -2.57 6.57 0.30
CA PRO A 26 -1.31 7.13 -0.20
C PRO A 26 -1.28 7.49 -1.70
N ALA A 27 -2.22 7.00 -2.51
CA ALA A 27 -2.37 7.41 -3.90
C ALA A 27 -2.54 8.93 -4.08
N GLN A 28 -3.04 9.64 -3.05
CA GLN A 28 -3.19 11.10 -3.07
C GLN A 28 -1.86 11.86 -3.20
N ILE A 29 -0.74 11.22 -2.86
CA ILE A 29 0.62 11.78 -2.96
C ILE A 29 1.49 11.01 -3.96
N GLY A 30 0.90 10.14 -4.78
CA GLY A 30 1.64 9.32 -5.76
C GLY A 30 2.39 8.12 -5.17
N GLU A 31 2.14 7.78 -3.89
CA GLU A 31 2.79 6.66 -3.18
C GLU A 31 1.79 5.52 -2.92
N GLY A 32 0.75 5.43 -3.76
CA GLY A 32 -0.29 4.41 -3.64
C GLY A 32 0.19 3.04 -4.11
N VAL A 33 -0.54 2.00 -3.68
CA VAL A 33 -0.45 0.65 -4.27
C VAL A 33 -1.77 0.33 -4.94
N ASN A 34 -1.72 0.19 -6.26
CA ASN A 34 -2.88 0.04 -7.13
C ASN A 34 -2.92 -1.38 -7.67
N ILE A 35 -3.62 -2.29 -6.97
CA ILE A 35 -3.83 -3.66 -7.46
C ILE A 35 -5.02 -3.67 -8.40
N TRP A 36 -4.83 -4.18 -9.62
CA TRP A 36 -5.84 -4.09 -10.66
C TRP A 36 -5.95 -5.32 -11.55
N TYR A 37 -7.15 -5.53 -12.08
CA TYR A 37 -7.51 -6.62 -12.98
C TYR A 37 -8.17 -6.05 -14.23
N ALA A 38 -7.86 -6.62 -15.38
CA ALA A 38 -8.51 -6.30 -16.65
C ALA A 38 -9.20 -7.54 -17.21
N THR A 39 -10.46 -7.39 -17.61
CA THR A 39 -11.24 -8.47 -18.24
C THR A 39 -10.59 -8.93 -19.55
N PRO A 40 -10.85 -10.17 -20.02
CA PRO A 40 -10.31 -10.67 -21.28
C PRO A 40 -10.62 -9.79 -22.51
N GLU A 41 -11.75 -9.08 -22.48
CA GLU A 41 -12.20 -8.16 -23.52
C GLU A 41 -11.40 -6.84 -23.55
N ALA A 42 -10.64 -6.54 -22.48
CA ALA A 42 -9.76 -5.39 -22.45
C ALA A 42 -8.51 -5.63 -23.31
N THR A 43 -8.40 -4.87 -24.40
CA THR A 43 -7.27 -4.89 -25.33
C THR A 43 -5.96 -4.47 -24.66
N GLU A 44 -4.83 -4.75 -25.31
CA GLU A 44 -3.53 -4.31 -24.80
C GLU A 44 -3.44 -2.77 -24.70
N ALA A 45 -4.03 -2.05 -25.65
CA ALA A 45 -4.09 -0.59 -25.59
C ALA A 45 -4.85 -0.09 -24.35
N HIS A 46 -5.93 -0.76 -23.95
CA HIS A 46 -6.66 -0.44 -22.72
C HIS A 46 -5.82 -0.74 -21.47
N ARG A 47 -5.04 -1.82 -21.49
CA ARG A 47 -4.15 -2.20 -20.39
C ARG A 47 -3.03 -1.20 -20.20
N GLU A 48 -2.41 -0.74 -21.29
CA GLU A 48 -1.36 0.28 -21.24
C GLU A 48 -1.88 1.64 -20.78
N GLN A 49 -3.09 2.04 -21.22
CA GLN A 49 -3.74 3.25 -20.68
C GLN A 49 -4.00 3.14 -19.18
N ALA A 50 -4.53 2.00 -18.72
CA ALA A 50 -4.73 1.76 -17.29
C ALA A 50 -3.41 1.80 -16.53
N ARG A 51 -2.35 1.16 -17.05
CA ARG A 51 -1.02 1.18 -16.46
C ARG A 51 -0.49 2.60 -16.28
N ALA A 52 -0.59 3.43 -17.31
CA ALA A 52 -0.14 4.82 -17.26
C ALA A 52 -0.92 5.64 -16.21
N LEU A 53 -2.25 5.49 -16.18
CA LEU A 53 -3.10 6.20 -15.22
C LEU A 53 -2.84 5.77 -13.77
N LEU A 54 -2.73 4.46 -13.53
CA LEU A 54 -2.50 3.91 -12.20
C LEU A 54 -1.07 4.14 -11.73
N GLY A 55 -0.09 4.12 -12.64
CA GLY A 55 1.31 4.43 -12.36
C GLY A 55 1.51 5.87 -11.87
N ALA A 56 0.69 6.82 -12.32
CA ALA A 56 0.72 8.20 -11.82
C ALA A 56 0.24 8.32 -10.36
N LEU A 57 -0.46 7.31 -9.85
CA LEU A 57 -0.96 7.23 -8.47
C LEU A 57 -0.04 6.39 -7.56
N GLY A 58 1.09 5.90 -8.07
CA GLY A 58 2.04 5.06 -7.36
C GLY A 58 2.25 3.70 -8.03
N HIS A 59 2.63 2.70 -7.25
CA HIS A 59 2.97 1.39 -7.78
C HIS A 59 1.71 0.65 -8.27
N GLU A 60 1.73 0.20 -9.52
CA GLU A 60 0.64 -0.59 -10.11
C GLU A 60 1.02 -2.06 -10.18
N LEU A 61 0.06 -2.93 -9.84
CA LEU A 61 0.22 -4.38 -9.84
C LEU A 61 -0.96 -5.02 -10.55
N GLN A 62 -0.75 -5.42 -11.80
CA GLN A 62 -1.74 -6.17 -12.55
C GLN A 62 -1.81 -7.62 -12.07
N VAL A 63 -3.02 -8.11 -11.81
CA VAL A 63 -3.27 -9.50 -11.41
C VAL A 63 -4.07 -10.24 -12.48
N ALA A 64 -3.84 -11.55 -12.58
CA ALA A 64 -4.56 -12.42 -13.52
C ALA A 64 -5.96 -12.81 -13.04
N ASP A 65 -6.23 -12.68 -11.74
CA ASP A 65 -7.49 -13.06 -11.11
C ASP A 65 -8.08 -11.91 -10.31
N GLU A 66 -9.31 -11.53 -10.63
CA GLU A 66 -10.05 -10.47 -9.95
C GLU A 66 -10.16 -10.68 -8.43
N ARG A 67 -10.13 -11.92 -7.95
CA ARG A 67 -10.18 -12.24 -6.51
C ARG A 67 -9.02 -11.58 -5.76
N PHE A 68 -7.86 -11.40 -6.38
CA PHE A 68 -6.75 -10.68 -5.76
C PHE A 68 -7.01 -9.19 -5.58
N VAL A 69 -7.81 -8.55 -6.45
CA VAL A 69 -8.27 -7.17 -6.25
C VAL A 69 -9.21 -7.08 -5.04
N ALA A 70 -10.08 -8.08 -4.86
CA ALA A 70 -10.94 -8.15 -3.67
C ALA A 70 -10.11 -8.35 -2.39
N MET A 71 -9.15 -9.28 -2.40
CA MET A 71 -8.24 -9.52 -1.27
C MET A 71 -7.35 -8.31 -0.95
N ALA A 72 -6.89 -7.58 -1.98
CA ALA A 72 -6.13 -6.34 -1.84
C ALA A 72 -6.89 -5.30 -1.02
N THR A 73 -8.22 -5.23 -1.13
CA THR A 73 -9.07 -4.38 -0.28
C THR A 73 -8.79 -4.62 1.21
N ALA A 74 -8.68 -5.88 1.63
CA ALA A 74 -8.52 -6.26 3.02
C ALA A 74 -7.11 -5.97 3.58
N VAL A 75 -6.11 -5.83 2.70
CA VAL A 75 -4.70 -5.64 3.09
C VAL A 75 -4.22 -4.22 2.80
N SER A 76 -4.40 -3.73 1.57
CA SER A 76 -3.95 -2.42 1.11
C SER A 76 -4.96 -1.31 1.42
N GLY A 77 -6.26 -1.60 1.35
CA GLY A 77 -7.31 -0.60 1.58
C GLY A 77 -7.35 -0.06 3.01
N THR A 78 -7.21 -0.95 4.00
CA THR A 78 -7.09 -0.60 5.43
C THR A 78 -5.65 -0.64 5.94
N GLY A 79 -4.69 -1.04 5.11
CA GLY A 79 -3.27 -1.15 5.45
C GLY A 79 -2.69 0.10 6.12
N PRO A 80 -2.94 1.32 5.58
CA PRO A 80 -2.47 2.56 6.19
C PRO A 80 -2.94 2.74 7.64
N THR A 81 -4.12 2.23 8.03
CA THR A 81 -4.62 2.32 9.40
C THR A 81 -3.67 1.67 10.40
N TYR A 82 -3.13 0.49 10.08
CA TYR A 82 -2.19 -0.19 10.97
C TYR A 82 -0.86 0.56 11.07
N VAL A 83 -0.40 1.14 9.96
CA VAL A 83 0.83 1.95 9.93
C VAL A 83 0.67 3.22 10.76
N PHE A 84 -0.46 3.92 10.62
CA PHE A 84 -0.76 5.12 11.40
C PHE A 84 -0.93 4.81 12.89
N LEU A 85 -1.55 3.69 13.25
CA LEU A 85 -1.68 3.27 14.64
C LEU A 85 -0.32 2.97 15.28
N VAL A 86 0.58 2.28 14.57
CA VAL A 86 1.95 2.02 15.06
C VAL A 86 2.72 3.33 15.20
N MET A 87 2.61 4.23 14.23
CA MET A 87 3.24 5.55 14.27
C MET A 87 2.75 6.35 15.48
N GLU A 88 1.43 6.42 15.71
CA GLU A 88 0.83 7.08 16.88
C GLU A 88 1.37 6.52 18.19
N ALA A 89 1.36 5.19 18.35
CA ALA A 89 1.84 4.51 19.56
C ALA A 89 3.34 4.78 19.85
N LEU A 90 4.18 4.83 18.81
CA LEU A 90 5.59 5.15 18.94
C LEU A 90 5.80 6.62 19.35
N ILE A 91 5.03 7.54 18.79
CA ILE A 91 5.10 8.96 19.15
C ILE A 91 4.69 9.14 20.62
N ASP A 92 3.60 8.50 21.04
CA ASP A 92 3.12 8.56 22.41
C ASP A 92 4.12 7.96 23.41
N SER A 93 4.80 6.87 23.02
CA SER A 93 5.89 6.28 23.82
C SER A 93 7.07 7.24 23.96
N ALA A 94 7.50 7.91 22.89
CA ALA A 94 8.56 8.90 22.96
C ALA A 94 8.16 10.12 23.82
N VAL A 95 6.92 10.59 23.73
CA VAL A 95 6.41 11.65 24.61
C VAL A 95 6.42 11.20 26.08
N HIS A 96 6.02 9.95 26.36
CA HIS A 96 6.07 9.39 27.71
C HIS A 96 7.49 9.33 28.29
N LEU A 97 8.50 9.11 27.43
CA LEU A 97 9.92 9.18 27.81
C LEU A 97 10.46 10.61 28.01
N GLY A 98 9.63 11.64 27.78
CA GLY A 98 9.96 13.04 28.05
C GLY A 98 10.31 13.87 26.81
N PHE A 99 10.19 13.33 25.60
CA PHE A 99 10.40 14.10 24.38
C PHE A 99 9.26 15.13 24.17
N PRO A 100 9.55 16.37 23.75
CA PRO A 100 8.54 17.27 23.23
C PRO A 100 7.81 16.62 22.05
N ARG A 101 6.47 16.79 21.95
CA ARG A 101 5.67 16.05 20.96
C ARG A 101 6.09 16.29 19.50
N HIS A 102 6.53 17.49 19.14
CA HIS A 102 7.03 17.77 17.78
C HIS A 102 8.31 16.96 17.48
N LEU A 103 9.23 16.85 18.45
CA LEU A 103 10.46 16.08 18.29
C LEU A 103 10.17 14.57 18.26
N ALA A 104 9.25 14.10 19.10
CA ALA A 104 8.78 12.71 19.06
C ALA A 104 8.15 12.35 17.70
N HIS A 105 7.33 13.25 17.16
CA HIS A 105 6.72 13.09 15.83
C HIS A 105 7.79 12.93 14.74
N ASP A 106 8.73 13.87 14.65
CA ASP A 106 9.76 13.86 13.59
C ASP A 106 10.70 12.66 13.74
N LEU A 107 11.08 12.31 14.97
CA LEU A 107 11.89 11.13 15.28
C LEU A 107 11.24 9.84 14.74
N VAL A 108 9.96 9.63 15.03
CA VAL A 108 9.24 8.42 14.61
C VAL A 108 9.03 8.40 13.10
N LEU A 109 8.66 9.53 12.50
CA LEU A 109 8.41 9.62 11.07
C LEU A 109 9.67 9.28 10.27
N GLU A 110 10.82 9.88 10.61
CA GLU A 110 12.09 9.60 9.93
C GLU A 110 12.59 8.18 10.21
N THR A 111 12.36 7.63 11.41
CA THR A 111 12.70 6.24 11.74
C THR A 111 11.92 5.26 10.87
N LEU A 112 10.61 5.44 10.73
CA LEU A 112 9.76 4.58 9.90
C LEU A 112 10.13 4.68 8.42
N LYS A 113 10.30 5.91 7.92
CA LYS A 113 10.71 6.16 6.53
C LYS A 113 12.07 5.53 6.21
N GLY A 114 13.06 5.73 7.08
CA GLY A 114 14.39 5.14 6.92
C GLY A 114 14.36 3.61 6.97
N SER A 115 13.54 3.04 7.84
CA SER A 115 13.39 1.58 7.97
C SER A 115 12.79 0.95 6.71
N VAL A 116 11.74 1.55 6.14
CA VAL A 116 11.12 1.09 4.88
C VAL A 116 12.11 1.21 3.73
N ALA A 117 12.76 2.37 3.56
CA ALA A 117 13.74 2.58 2.50
C ALA A 117 14.94 1.62 2.60
N PHE A 118 15.38 1.28 3.83
CA PHE A 118 16.44 0.30 4.04
C PHE A 118 16.00 -1.11 3.66
N ALA A 119 14.77 -1.51 4.00
CA ALA A 119 14.20 -2.80 3.60
C ALA A 119 14.13 -2.92 2.08
N GLU A 120 13.64 -1.87 1.39
CA GLU A 120 13.54 -1.83 -0.06
C GLU A 120 14.91 -1.89 -0.74
N ARG A 121 15.91 -1.15 -0.27
CA ARG A 121 17.24 -1.14 -0.90
C ARG A 121 18.01 -2.43 -0.69
N THR A 122 17.84 -3.07 0.45
CA THR A 122 18.58 -4.29 0.80
C THR A 122 17.90 -5.56 0.33
N GLN A 123 16.58 -5.52 0.07
CA GLN A 123 15.76 -6.68 -0.30
C GLN A 123 15.90 -7.85 0.69
N LYS A 124 16.29 -7.56 1.93
CA LYS A 124 16.43 -8.55 2.99
C LYS A 124 15.07 -8.91 3.56
N HIS A 125 14.95 -10.16 4.01
CA HIS A 125 13.74 -10.60 4.70
C HIS A 125 13.51 -9.79 5.99
N PRO A 126 12.27 -9.37 6.33
CA PRO A 126 12.01 -8.55 7.51
C PRO A 126 12.53 -9.14 8.83
N ALA A 127 12.51 -10.48 8.97
CA ALA A 127 13.11 -11.14 10.14
C ALA A 127 14.61 -10.85 10.27
N GLN A 128 15.36 -10.88 9.16
CA GLN A 128 16.78 -10.56 9.16
C GLN A 128 17.02 -9.08 9.49
N LEU A 129 16.19 -8.18 8.97
CA LEU A 129 16.28 -6.75 9.28
C LEU A 129 16.08 -6.48 10.77
N ARG A 130 15.10 -7.15 11.39
CA ARG A 130 14.88 -7.10 12.83
C ARG A 130 16.08 -7.65 13.61
N ASP A 131 16.61 -8.81 13.21
CA ASP A 131 17.75 -9.43 13.89
C ASP A 131 18.99 -8.52 13.82
N MET A 132 19.18 -7.77 12.73
CA MET A 132 20.29 -6.81 12.59
C MET A 132 20.26 -5.64 13.58
N VAL A 133 19.07 -5.28 14.10
CA VAL A 133 18.90 -4.18 15.07
C VAL A 133 18.65 -4.67 16.49
N THR A 134 18.54 -5.99 16.69
CA THR A 134 18.33 -6.60 18.00
C THR A 134 19.66 -7.12 18.53
N SER A 135 20.39 -6.31 19.30
CA SER A 135 21.64 -6.73 19.93
C SER A 135 21.39 -7.61 21.16
N PRO A 136 22.21 -8.66 21.41
CA PRO A 136 22.13 -9.42 22.66
C PRO A 136 22.36 -8.50 23.87
N GLY A 137 21.34 -8.33 24.72
CA GLY A 137 21.38 -7.42 25.88
C GLY A 137 21.14 -5.94 25.55
N GLY A 138 20.62 -5.62 24.36
CA GLY A 138 20.17 -4.27 24.00
C GLY A 138 18.90 -3.84 24.78
N THR A 139 18.57 -2.55 24.66
CA THR A 139 17.45 -1.85 25.35
C THR A 139 16.14 -2.62 25.40
#